data_AF-A0A4Y2GAV2-F1
#
_entry.id   AF-A0A4Y2GAV2-F1
#
_cell.length_a   1.000
_cell.length_b   1.000
_cell.length_c   1.000
_cell.angle_alpha   90.00
_cell.angle_beta   90.00
_cell.angle_gamma   90.00
#
_symmetry.space_group_name_H-M   'P 1'
#
loop_
_entity.id
_entity.type
_entity.pdbx_description
1 polymer ?
#
loop_
_entity_poly.entity_id
_entity_poly.type
_entity_poly.pdbx_seq_one_letter_code
_entity_poly.pdbx_strand_id
1 'polypeptide(L)'
;MNLFPANVCEVSYYKFTSIILSGTERNCSLCEDYVVTDKCGVGEKGIDGLIKESIARKDGKHELFRGQKKIVLHASCRKKYTRPQSITRDLKMAVLDGQPLTSSSTPCLRSSQLEFDFKSKCLCAVMVSVGAPLEEEFELDRAVEESNEI
;
A
#
# COMPACT_ATOMS: atom_id res chain seq x y z
N MET A 1 -18.74 30.97 -24.72
CA MET A 1 -18.36 31.09 -23.30
C MET A 1 -18.06 29.71 -22.77
N ASN A 2 -16.78 29.33 -22.68
CA ASN A 2 -16.37 28.10 -22.01
C ASN A 2 -15.37 28.50 -20.92
N LEU A 3 -15.86 28.63 -19.69
CA LEU A 3 -15.02 28.70 -18.51
C LEU A 3 -14.52 27.29 -18.18
N PHE A 4 -13.25 27.01 -18.47
CA PHE A 4 -12.56 25.86 -17.90
C PHE A 4 -11.91 26.30 -16.56
N PRO A 5 -12.06 25.53 -15.46
CA PRO A 5 -11.46 25.89 -14.18
C PRO A 5 -9.96 25.54 -14.20
N ALA A 6 -9.11 26.57 -14.34
CA ALA A 6 -7.65 26.45 -14.38
C ALA A 6 -6.98 26.28 -12.99
N ASN A 7 -7.71 25.95 -11.93
CA ASN A 7 -7.21 26.12 -10.55
C ASN A 7 -6.68 24.86 -9.85
N VAL A 8 -6.76 23.67 -10.45
CA VAL A 8 -6.29 22.43 -9.77
C VAL A 8 -4.89 21.99 -10.25
N CYS A 9 -4.54 22.27 -11.51
CA CYS A 9 -3.23 21.89 -12.07
C CYS A 9 -2.08 22.80 -11.61
N GLU A 10 -2.29 24.10 -11.47
CA GLU A 10 -1.21 25.03 -11.06
C GLU A 10 -0.75 24.78 -9.62
N VAL A 11 -1.67 24.55 -8.67
CA VAL A 11 -1.31 24.32 -7.26
C VAL A 11 -0.43 23.06 -7.11
N SER A 12 -0.72 22.04 -7.91
CA SER A 12 0.08 20.81 -7.98
C SER A 12 1.49 21.08 -8.52
N TYR A 13 1.60 21.89 -9.57
CA TYR A 13 2.89 22.27 -10.18
C TYR A 13 3.75 23.15 -9.26
N TYR A 14 3.18 24.18 -8.61
CA TYR A 14 3.92 25.03 -7.67
C TYR A 14 4.36 24.28 -6.41
N LYS A 15 3.56 23.31 -5.95
CA LYS A 15 3.93 22.45 -4.82
C LYS A 15 5.02 21.45 -5.22
N PHE A 16 4.96 20.90 -6.43
CA PHE A 16 5.98 20.01 -6.98
C PHE A 16 7.31 20.74 -7.23
N THR A 17 7.28 21.94 -7.81
CA THR A 17 8.50 22.76 -8.04
C THR A 17 9.11 23.27 -6.73
N SER A 18 8.30 23.62 -5.73
CA SER A 18 8.81 23.98 -4.38
C SER A 18 9.50 22.82 -3.66
N ILE A 19 9.09 21.57 -3.93
CA ILE A 19 9.76 20.36 -3.40
C ILE A 19 11.12 20.16 -4.10
N ILE A 20 11.20 20.34 -5.42
CA ILE A 20 12.46 20.22 -6.19
C ILE A 20 13.47 21.32 -5.79
N LEU A 21 13.00 22.53 -5.48
CA LEU A 21 13.84 23.67 -5.06
C LEU A 21 14.34 23.59 -3.60
N SER A 22 13.80 22.69 -2.77
CA SER A 22 14.11 22.61 -1.33
C SER A 22 14.77 21.31 -0.89
N GLY A 23 15.74 20.83 -1.69
CA GLY A 23 16.83 19.97 -1.24
C GLY A 23 16.50 18.49 -1.09
N THR A 24 17.37 17.66 -1.67
CA THR A 24 17.46 16.19 -1.51
C THR A 24 17.68 15.73 -0.06
N GLU A 25 17.74 16.65 0.91
CA GLU A 25 18.07 16.40 2.31
C GLU A 25 16.91 15.80 3.13
N ARG A 26 15.71 15.71 2.56
CA ARG A 26 14.51 15.24 3.26
C ARG A 26 13.92 13.96 2.69
N ASN A 27 14.58 13.30 1.74
CA ASN A 27 14.11 12.03 1.20
C ASN A 27 14.89 10.85 1.81
N CYS A 28 14.21 9.72 1.98
CA CYS A 28 14.80 8.51 2.50
C CYS A 28 15.58 7.78 1.42
N SER A 29 16.87 7.55 1.63
CA SER A 29 17.71 6.83 0.65
C SER A 29 17.36 5.35 0.44
N LEU A 30 16.41 4.80 1.21
CA LEU A 30 15.99 3.39 1.07
C LEU A 30 14.71 3.22 0.23
N CYS A 31 13.74 4.11 0.37
CA CYS A 31 12.46 4.06 -0.35
C CYS A 31 12.20 5.27 -1.25
N GLU A 32 13.14 6.23 -1.29
CA GLU A 32 13.10 7.44 -2.12
C GLU A 32 11.95 8.42 -1.77
N ASP A 33 11.09 8.07 -0.82
CA ASP A 33 10.00 8.91 -0.35
C ASP A 33 10.46 10.01 0.64
N TYR A 34 9.66 11.07 0.71
CA TYR A 34 9.86 12.19 1.61
C TYR A 34 9.69 11.78 3.09
N VAL A 35 10.54 12.33 3.96
CA VAL A 35 10.59 12.06 5.40
C VAL A 35 10.00 13.27 6.14
N VAL A 36 8.79 13.12 6.68
CA VAL A 36 8.09 14.21 7.38
C VAL A 36 8.45 14.24 8.87
N THR A 37 8.24 13.13 9.59
CA THR A 37 8.25 13.10 11.06
C THR A 37 9.22 12.07 11.66
N ASP A 38 9.45 10.92 11.01
CA ASP A 38 10.26 9.82 11.54
C ASP A 38 11.70 9.82 11.02
N LYS A 39 12.29 11.01 10.87
CA LYS A 39 13.67 11.17 10.37
C LYS A 39 14.69 10.53 11.31
N CYS A 40 15.47 9.61 10.77
CA CYS A 40 16.61 8.98 11.40
C CYS A 40 17.87 9.41 10.65
N GLY A 41 18.67 10.28 11.27
CA GLY A 41 19.98 10.63 10.76
C GLY A 41 20.96 9.51 11.11
N VAL A 42 21.59 8.94 10.09
CA VAL A 42 22.62 7.90 10.25
C VAL A 42 23.97 8.51 9.92
N GLY A 43 24.89 8.50 10.88
CA GLY A 43 26.29 8.92 10.67
C GLY A 43 27.16 7.78 10.14
N GLU A 44 28.43 8.06 9.87
CA GLU A 44 29.40 7.16 9.23
C GLU A 44 29.36 5.70 9.74
N LYS A 45 29.46 5.48 11.05
CA LYS A 45 29.40 4.11 11.62
C LYS A 45 28.11 3.35 11.30
N GLY A 46 26.99 4.07 11.20
CA GLY A 46 25.71 3.46 10.82
C GLY A 46 25.58 3.24 9.32
N ILE A 47 26.27 4.04 8.51
CA ILE A 47 26.34 3.90 7.05
C ILE A 47 27.12 2.63 6.70
N ASP A 48 28.23 2.34 7.40
CA ASP A 48 28.98 1.10 7.22
C ASP A 48 28.12 -0.15 7.45
N GLY A 49 27.25 -0.11 8.46
CA GLY A 49 26.25 -1.15 8.70
C GLY A 49 25.27 -1.28 7.53
N LEU A 50 24.74 -0.17 7.02
CA LEU A 50 23.82 -0.21 5.87
C LEU A 50 24.48 -0.73 4.59
N ILE A 51 25.76 -0.41 4.36
CA ILE A 51 26.55 -0.97 3.26
C ILE A 51 26.67 -2.48 3.39
N LYS A 52 27.02 -2.99 4.58
CA LYS A 52 27.13 -4.43 4.83
C LYS A 52 25.80 -5.16 4.60
N GLU A 53 24.71 -4.59 5.08
CA GLU A 53 23.37 -5.13 4.93
C GLU A 53 22.90 -5.12 3.46
N SER A 54 23.24 -4.07 2.72
CA SER A 54 22.99 -3.99 1.27
C SER A 54 23.76 -5.06 0.49
N ILE A 55 25.03 -5.27 0.80
CA ILE A 55 25.83 -6.34 0.19
C ILE A 55 25.21 -7.71 0.49
N ALA A 56 24.75 -7.94 1.72
CA ALA A 56 24.07 -9.18 2.09
C ALA A 56 22.76 -9.40 1.33
N ARG A 57 22.04 -8.31 1.02
CA ARG A 57 20.83 -8.33 0.19
C ARG A 57 21.08 -8.47 -1.31
N LYS A 58 22.27 -8.10 -1.79
CA LYS A 58 22.61 -7.98 -3.22
C LYS A 58 21.70 -6.99 -3.98
N ASP A 59 21.29 -5.91 -3.33
CA ASP A 59 20.37 -4.91 -3.92
C ASP A 59 21.09 -3.73 -4.62
N GLY A 60 22.43 -3.69 -4.61
CA GLY A 60 23.22 -2.63 -5.24
C GLY A 60 23.19 -1.27 -4.53
N LYS A 61 22.36 -1.10 -3.49
CA LYS A 61 22.17 0.21 -2.82
C LYS A 61 23.39 0.69 -2.03
N HIS A 62 24.34 -0.18 -1.75
CA HIS A 62 25.59 0.15 -1.08
C HIS A 62 26.41 1.20 -1.84
N GLU A 63 26.27 1.30 -3.16
CA GLU A 63 26.93 2.35 -3.95
C GLU A 63 26.40 3.74 -3.60
N LEU A 64 25.10 3.87 -3.30
CA LEU A 64 24.47 5.13 -2.87
C LEU A 64 24.96 5.58 -1.49
N PHE A 65 25.37 4.63 -0.65
CA PHE A 65 25.85 4.87 0.71
C PHE A 65 27.36 5.15 0.76
N ARG A 66 28.14 4.69 -0.23
CA ARG A 66 29.58 4.92 -0.27
C ARG A 66 29.89 6.41 -0.40
N GLY A 67 30.82 6.90 0.42
CA GLY A 67 31.27 8.29 0.41
C GLY A 67 30.34 9.29 1.09
N GLN A 68 29.17 8.85 1.58
CA GLN A 68 28.26 9.69 2.35
C GLN A 68 28.69 9.76 3.82
N LYS A 69 28.73 10.97 4.39
CA LYS A 69 29.05 11.18 5.82
C LYS A 69 27.81 11.12 6.71
N LYS A 70 26.66 11.47 6.14
CA LYS A 70 25.37 11.48 6.83
C LYS A 70 24.27 11.20 5.81
N ILE A 71 23.38 10.28 6.15
CA ILE A 71 22.18 10.00 5.35
C ILE A 71 20.93 10.12 6.22
N VAL A 72 19.81 10.46 5.58
CA VAL A 72 18.51 10.57 6.22
C VAL A 72 17.66 9.40 5.76
N LEU A 73 17.07 8.70 6.71
CA LEU A 73 16.17 7.57 6.46
C LEU A 73 14.90 7.73 7.31
N HIS A 74 13.82 7.08 6.91
CA HIS A 74 12.73 6.79 7.84
C HIS A 74 13.23 5.80 8.91
N ALA A 75 12.91 6.03 10.17
CA ALA A 75 13.25 5.13 11.27
C ALA A 75 12.65 3.71 11.05
N SER A 76 11.48 3.66 10.43
CA SER A 76 10.80 2.43 10.00
C SER A 76 11.59 1.70 8.92
N CYS A 77 12.04 2.40 7.88
CA CYS A 77 12.86 1.84 6.80
C CYS A 77 14.17 1.26 7.34
N ARG A 78 14.87 1.98 8.23
CA ARG A 78 16.10 1.47 8.87
C ARG A 78 15.83 0.15 9.60
N LYS A 79 14.80 0.08 10.45
CA LYS A 79 14.46 -1.13 11.21
C LYS A 79 14.12 -2.30 10.30
N LYS A 80 13.33 -2.05 9.24
CA LYS A 80 12.96 -3.09 8.27
C LYS A 80 14.18 -3.56 7.48
N TYR A 81 15.07 -2.64 7.11
CA TYR A 81 16.23 -2.94 6.30
C TYR A 81 17.26 -3.77 7.07
N THR A 82 17.61 -3.43 8.31
CA THR A 82 18.59 -4.23 9.06
C THR A 82 18.03 -5.55 9.61
N ARG A 83 16.74 -5.85 9.40
CA ARG A 83 16.08 -7.03 9.97
C ARG A 83 16.45 -8.31 9.21
N PRO A 84 17.07 -9.33 9.86
CA PRO A 84 17.52 -10.54 9.18
C PRO A 84 16.42 -11.29 8.42
N GLN A 85 15.21 -11.40 8.99
CA GLN A 85 14.10 -12.09 8.33
C GLN A 85 13.72 -11.44 7.00
N SER A 86 13.87 -10.12 6.90
CA SER A 86 13.57 -9.38 5.68
C SER A 86 14.61 -9.69 4.58
N ILE A 87 15.89 -9.82 4.95
CA ILE A 87 16.99 -10.18 4.06
C ILE A 87 16.77 -11.59 3.52
N THR A 88 16.48 -12.56 4.40
CA THR A 88 16.19 -13.94 3.97
C THR A 88 14.99 -14.01 3.02
N ARG A 89 13.94 -13.23 3.24
CA ARG A 89 12.78 -13.16 2.34
C ARG A 89 13.18 -12.59 0.97
N ASP A 90 13.90 -11.48 0.94
CA ASP A 90 14.30 -10.85 -0.33
C ASP A 90 15.25 -11.77 -1.13
N LEU A 91 16.19 -12.44 -0.45
CA LEU A 91 17.06 -13.45 -1.08
C LEU A 91 16.27 -14.63 -1.64
N LYS A 92 15.26 -15.13 -0.93
CA LYS A 92 14.37 -16.19 -1.44
C LYS A 92 13.60 -15.75 -2.69
N MET A 93 13.14 -14.51 -2.74
CA MET A 93 12.43 -13.98 -3.90
C MET A 93 13.37 -13.87 -5.11
N ALA A 94 14.57 -13.31 -4.93
CA ALA A 94 15.57 -13.21 -5.98
C ALA A 94 15.99 -14.57 -6.57
N VAL A 95 15.98 -15.63 -5.75
CA VAL A 95 16.25 -17.01 -6.21
C VAL A 95 15.09 -17.57 -7.03
N LEU A 96 13.84 -17.24 -6.67
CA LEU A 96 12.65 -17.70 -7.40
C LEU A 96 12.51 -17.03 -8.77
N ASP A 97 12.87 -15.75 -8.90
CA ASP A 97 12.82 -15.03 -10.18
C ASP A 97 13.87 -15.54 -11.20
N GLY A 98 14.95 -16.18 -10.72
CA GLY A 98 16.01 -16.75 -11.56
C GLY A 98 15.84 -18.23 -11.90
N GLN A 99 14.88 -18.92 -11.30
CA GLN A 99 14.66 -20.35 -11.52
C GLN A 99 13.38 -20.56 -12.33
N PRO A 100 13.39 -21.39 -13.40
CA PRO A 100 12.15 -21.79 -14.05
C PRO A 100 11.22 -22.34 -12.96
N LEU A 101 9.98 -21.88 -12.93
CA LEU A 101 8.93 -22.37 -12.04
C LEU A 101 8.59 -23.83 -12.37
N THR A 102 9.53 -24.76 -12.21
CA THR A 102 9.28 -26.19 -12.22
C THR A 102 9.02 -26.63 -10.79
N SER A 103 7.97 -26.06 -10.21
CA SER A 103 7.08 -26.85 -9.38
C SER A 103 5.75 -26.84 -10.13
N SER A 104 5.55 -27.88 -10.92
CA SER A 104 4.31 -28.19 -11.63
C SER A 104 3.21 -28.51 -10.62
N SER A 105 2.82 -27.53 -9.82
CA SER A 105 1.59 -27.55 -9.07
C SER A 105 1.01 -26.16 -9.19
N THR A 106 0.04 -26.01 -10.08
CA THR A 106 -0.85 -24.86 -10.07
C THR A 106 -1.32 -24.62 -8.63
N PRO A 107 -1.14 -23.41 -8.07
CA PRO A 107 -1.66 -23.10 -6.74
C PRO A 107 -3.16 -23.33 -6.76
N CYS A 108 -3.64 -24.39 -6.11
CA CYS A 108 -5.07 -24.65 -6.03
C CYS A 108 -5.63 -23.83 -4.87
N LEU A 109 -6.58 -22.95 -5.17
CA LEU A 109 -7.34 -22.28 -4.13
C LEU A 109 -8.18 -23.34 -3.42
N ARG A 110 -8.43 -23.20 -2.11
CA ARG A 110 -9.39 -24.07 -1.40
C ARG A 110 -10.77 -24.10 -2.08
N SER A 111 -11.10 -23.07 -2.87
CA SER A 111 -12.32 -22.97 -3.69
C SER A 111 -12.28 -23.76 -4.99
N SER A 112 -11.12 -24.24 -5.45
CA SER A 112 -11.03 -25.04 -6.68
C SER A 112 -11.50 -26.48 -6.49
N GLN A 113 -11.85 -26.89 -5.26
CA GLN A 113 -12.39 -28.22 -4.98
C GLN A 113 -13.89 -28.34 -5.29
N LEU A 114 -14.64 -27.24 -5.38
CA LEU A 114 -16.02 -27.25 -5.86
C LEU A 114 -16.55 -25.83 -6.08
N GLU A 115 -17.29 -25.61 -7.17
CA GLU A 115 -17.99 -24.35 -7.44
C GLU A 115 -19.02 -24.09 -6.32
N PHE A 116 -18.78 -23.01 -5.56
CA PHE A 116 -19.70 -22.57 -4.52
C PHE A 116 -20.85 -21.82 -5.20
N ASP A 117 -22.03 -22.44 -5.21
CA ASP A 117 -23.25 -21.82 -5.73
C ASP A 117 -24.00 -21.11 -4.59
N PHE A 118 -24.07 -19.79 -4.67
CA PHE A 118 -24.82 -18.95 -3.73
C PHE A 118 -26.30 -19.29 -3.68
N LYS A 119 -26.87 -19.88 -4.75
CA LYS A 119 -28.30 -20.19 -4.83
C LYS A 119 -28.67 -21.42 -4.01
N SER A 120 -27.81 -22.44 -3.96
CA SER A 120 -28.10 -23.73 -3.32
C SER A 120 -27.36 -23.98 -2.01
N LYS A 121 -26.30 -23.22 -1.71
CA LYS A 121 -25.41 -23.49 -0.56
C LYS A 121 -25.25 -22.31 0.40
N CYS A 122 -26.00 -21.23 0.19
CA CYS A 122 -26.03 -20.11 1.14
C CYS A 122 -26.87 -20.48 2.37
N LEU A 123 -26.33 -20.22 3.57
CA LEU A 123 -27.05 -20.40 4.84
C LEU A 123 -28.37 -19.61 4.90
N CYS A 124 -28.50 -18.53 4.11
CA CYS A 124 -29.74 -17.77 3.98
C CYS A 124 -30.88 -18.59 3.36
N ALA A 125 -30.60 -19.59 2.51
CA ALA A 125 -31.64 -20.42 1.91
C ALA A 125 -32.26 -21.41 2.91
N VAL A 126 -31.54 -21.77 3.98
CA VAL A 126 -32.01 -22.69 5.03
C VAL A 126 -33.01 -22.00 5.97
N MET A 127 -32.97 -20.67 6.09
CA MET A 127 -33.90 -19.93 6.97
C MET A 127 -35.29 -19.66 6.36
N VAL A 128 -35.50 -19.91 5.06
CA VAL A 128 -36.76 -19.56 4.37
C VAL A 128 -37.79 -20.69 4.40
N SER A 129 -37.44 -21.91 4.81
CA SER A 129 -38.36 -23.06 4.77
C SER A 129 -39.07 -23.39 6.09
N VAL A 130 -38.88 -22.61 7.16
CA VAL A 130 -39.63 -22.81 8.43
C VAL A 130 -40.26 -21.51 8.91
N GLY A 131 -41.52 -21.28 8.49
CA GLY A 131 -42.47 -20.45 9.26
C GLY A 131 -43.04 -19.21 8.56
N ALA A 132 -44.13 -19.44 7.81
CA ALA A 132 -45.43 -18.73 7.74
C ALA A 132 -45.56 -17.18 7.91
N PRO A 133 -46.59 -16.57 7.27
CA PRO A 133 -46.66 -15.14 6.96
C PRO A 133 -47.37 -14.35 8.07
N LEU A 134 -46.97 -13.09 8.26
CA LEU A 134 -47.86 -12.08 8.82
C LEU A 134 -47.75 -10.82 7.97
N GLU A 135 -48.85 -10.56 7.28
CA GLU A 135 -49.20 -9.25 6.74
C GLU A 135 -49.24 -8.27 7.91
N GLU A 136 -48.46 -7.20 7.83
CA GLU A 136 -48.77 -5.98 8.59
C GLU A 136 -48.28 -4.81 7.74
N GLU A 137 -49.27 -4.08 7.23
CA GLU A 137 -49.08 -2.83 6.52
C GLU A 137 -48.30 -1.84 7.39
N PHE A 138 -47.24 -1.27 6.84
CA PHE A 138 -46.60 -0.10 7.43
C PHE A 138 -46.55 0.99 6.36
N GLU A 139 -47.68 1.67 6.16
CA GLU A 139 -47.65 2.99 5.55
C GLU A 139 -46.93 3.94 6.50
N LEU A 140 -45.83 4.52 6.03
CA LEU A 140 -45.18 5.64 6.69
C LEU A 140 -44.92 6.76 5.67
N ASP A 141 -45.99 7.30 5.11
CA ASP A 141 -45.90 8.55 4.35
C ASP A 141 -46.14 9.73 5.28
N ARG A 142 -45.04 10.23 5.86
CA ARG A 142 -44.97 11.61 6.33
C ARG A 142 -44.07 12.40 5.40
N ALA A 143 -44.65 12.89 4.31
CA ALA A 143 -44.07 13.99 3.56
C ALA A 143 -44.42 15.30 4.29
N VAL A 144 -43.38 15.99 4.74
CA VAL A 144 -43.39 17.43 5.07
C VAL A 144 -42.76 18.16 3.89
N GLU A 145 -43.20 19.42 3.70
CA GLU A 145 -42.78 20.44 2.72
C GLU A 145 -43.37 20.27 1.31
N GLU A 146 -43.89 21.28 0.61
CA GLU A 146 -43.90 22.75 0.77
C GLU A 146 -44.90 23.31 -0.29
N SER A 147 -45.28 24.59 -0.15
CA SER A 147 -45.60 25.54 -1.23
C SER A 147 -47.06 25.76 -1.67
N ASN A 148 -47.58 26.93 -1.25
CA ASN A 148 -48.22 28.04 -2.01
C ASN A 148 -49.38 27.84 -3.01
N GLU A 149 -50.15 28.94 -3.13
CA GLU A 149 -51.28 29.29 -4.03
C GLU A 149 -52.67 28.91 -3.47
N ILE A 150 -53.64 29.80 -3.20
CA ILE A 150 -54.00 31.19 -3.60
C ILE A 150 -54.65 31.91 -2.41
#